data_AF-M7D6A1-F1
#
_entry.id   AF-M7D6A1-F1
#
_cell.length_a   1.000
_cell.length_b   1.000
_cell.length_c   1.000
_cell.angle_alpha   90.00
_cell.angle_beta   90.00
_cell.angle_gamma   90.00
#
_symmetry.space_group_name_H-M   'P 1'
#
loop_
_entity.id
_entity.type
_entity.pdbx_description
1 polymer ?
#
loop_
_entity_poly.entity_id
_entity_poly.type
_entity_poly.pdbx_seq_one_letter_code
_entity_poly.pdbx_strand_id
1 'polypeptide(L)'
;MNSHPPSVSAPLASPRKAEAGPPLSWIFESIRLFRAHWGVVLSAYLVVLVVTLLLQVGVVTLMTGAGFAVTALAGIVVFVVSCLLNAGVLAVFHGVAERRPRFSDVVSGFNGHTVLHIVLMLVMMILMAVAVAGIVYLVTDVSAVSGQAFGPAGFEHWMDGGLGARNGGMALGLSIIVGLILLGLFAALFSFVIPLIVIARQGVMRAMANSLRASIRNVLVLLFFGINAIVFMQLLFIPVFAIGAASTSMIVMGVLAFITSIVWGAVLGGAYYLSFRDIFLEAVSPETRAMDEQPLPA
;
A
#
# COMPACT_ATOMS: atom_id res chain seq x y z
N MET A 1 -7.82 10.41 52.25
CA MET A 1 -8.29 9.08 51.77
C MET A 1 -8.49 9.23 50.28
N ASN A 2 -7.47 8.85 49.49
CA ASN A 2 -7.39 9.13 48.06
C ASN A 2 -8.06 7.99 47.30
N SER A 3 -9.23 8.23 46.72
CA SER A 3 -9.86 7.29 45.78
C SER A 3 -9.68 7.83 44.36
N HIS A 4 -8.57 7.44 43.72
CA HIS A 4 -8.47 7.49 42.27
C HIS A 4 -9.53 6.55 41.67
N PRO A 5 -10.31 6.97 40.66
CA PRO A 5 -11.11 6.03 39.90
C PRO A 5 -10.18 5.07 39.14
N PRO A 6 -10.51 3.78 39.04
CA PRO A 6 -9.72 2.84 38.25
C PRO A 6 -9.70 3.30 36.80
N SER A 7 -8.51 3.51 36.26
CA SER A 7 -8.29 3.72 34.84
C SER A 7 -8.74 2.47 34.09
N VAL A 8 -9.97 2.48 33.58
CA VAL A 8 -10.44 1.47 32.63
C VAL A 8 -9.62 1.68 31.36
N SER A 9 -8.51 0.95 31.24
CA SER A 9 -7.86 0.73 29.97
C SER A 9 -8.82 -0.08 29.12
N ALA A 10 -9.65 0.60 28.33
CA ALA A 10 -10.48 -0.03 27.31
C ALA A 10 -9.58 -0.98 26.51
N PRO A 11 -9.89 -2.29 26.43
CA PRO A 11 -9.07 -3.20 25.65
C PRO A 11 -9.06 -2.66 24.21
N LEU A 12 -7.86 -2.35 23.70
CA LEU A 12 -7.62 -2.01 22.29
C LEU A 12 -8.41 -2.99 21.42
N ALA A 13 -9.54 -2.53 20.89
CA ALA A 13 -10.48 -3.39 20.20
C ALA A 13 -9.72 -4.15 19.10
N SER A 14 -9.67 -5.47 19.21
CA SER A 14 -8.82 -6.27 18.33
C SER A 14 -9.29 -6.09 16.88
N PRO A 15 -8.39 -5.86 15.90
CA PRO A 15 -8.77 -5.79 14.50
C PRO A 15 -9.56 -7.03 14.10
N ARG A 16 -10.70 -6.85 13.44
CA ARG A 16 -11.55 -7.97 13.03
C ARG A 16 -10.81 -8.85 12.01
N LYS A 17 -11.12 -10.14 12.04
CA LYS A 17 -10.64 -11.07 11.02
C LYS A 17 -11.44 -10.78 9.74
N ALA A 18 -10.76 -10.54 8.62
CA ALA A 18 -11.41 -10.50 7.33
C ALA A 18 -11.86 -11.92 6.97
N GLU A 19 -13.13 -12.08 6.58
CA GLU A 19 -13.61 -13.36 6.10
C GLU A 19 -12.94 -13.65 4.75
N ALA A 20 -12.35 -14.83 4.63
CA ALA A 20 -11.95 -15.36 3.33
C ALA A 20 -13.23 -15.77 2.60
N GLY A 21 -13.91 -14.79 1.99
CA GLY A 21 -15.06 -15.06 1.14
C GLY A 21 -14.69 -15.98 -0.03
N PRO A 22 -15.69 -16.50 -0.78
CA PRO A 22 -15.44 -17.32 -1.96
C PRO A 22 -14.42 -16.64 -2.89
N PRO A 23 -13.45 -17.37 -3.44
CA PRO A 23 -12.43 -16.79 -4.30
C PRO A 23 -13.10 -16.00 -5.42
N LEU A 24 -12.63 -14.77 -5.65
CA LEU A 24 -13.10 -13.83 -6.69
C LEU A 24 -14.42 -13.11 -6.44
N SER A 25 -15.17 -13.42 -5.38
CA SER A 25 -16.40 -12.68 -5.03
C SER A 25 -16.16 -11.17 -4.93
N TRP A 26 -15.05 -10.78 -4.31
CA TRP A 26 -14.59 -9.40 -4.19
C TRP A 26 -14.34 -8.69 -5.52
N ILE A 27 -13.92 -9.41 -6.58
CA ILE A 27 -13.76 -8.82 -7.92
C ILE A 27 -15.14 -8.53 -8.51
N PHE A 28 -16.05 -9.51 -8.48
CA PHE A 28 -17.39 -9.35 -9.04
C PHE A 28 -18.18 -8.26 -8.32
N GLU A 29 -18.06 -8.19 -6.99
CA GLU A 29 -18.65 -7.12 -6.19
C GLU A 29 -18.04 -5.76 -6.52
N SER A 30 -16.72 -5.68 -6.69
CA SER A 30 -16.06 -4.46 -7.13
C SER A 30 -16.50 -4.04 -8.53
N ILE A 31 -16.63 -4.97 -9.48
CA ILE A 31 -17.16 -4.69 -10.83
C ILE A 31 -18.60 -4.20 -10.76
N ARG A 32 -19.44 -4.79 -9.90
CA ARG A 32 -20.82 -4.37 -9.70
C ARG A 32 -20.89 -2.95 -9.11
N LEU A 33 -20.06 -2.67 -8.11
CA LEU A 33 -19.95 -1.36 -7.46
C LEU A 33 -19.44 -0.30 -8.46
N PHE A 34 -18.40 -0.65 -9.22
CA PHE A 34 -17.83 0.18 -10.27
C PHE A 34 -18.89 0.47 -11.34
N ARG A 35 -19.61 -0.54 -11.85
CA ARG A 35 -20.65 -0.32 -12.87
C ARG A 35 -21.77 0.59 -12.38
N ALA A 36 -22.14 0.52 -11.10
CA ALA A 36 -23.18 1.36 -10.51
C ALA A 36 -22.75 2.83 -10.36
N HIS A 37 -21.45 3.08 -10.12
CA HIS A 37 -20.92 4.42 -9.79
C HIS A 37 -19.71 4.82 -10.65
N TRP A 38 -19.64 4.31 -11.88
CA TRP A 38 -18.44 4.39 -12.73
C TRP A 38 -18.02 5.83 -12.98
N GLY A 39 -18.98 6.77 -13.16
CA GLY A 39 -18.66 8.18 -13.41
C GLY A 39 -17.86 8.83 -12.29
N VAL A 40 -18.16 8.52 -11.03
CA VAL A 40 -17.42 9.06 -9.87
C VAL A 40 -16.10 8.34 -9.67
N VAL A 41 -16.11 7.00 -9.69
CA VAL A 41 -14.92 6.18 -9.43
C VAL A 41 -13.87 6.34 -10.53
N LEU A 42 -14.29 6.34 -11.80
CA LEU A 42 -13.40 6.49 -12.95
C LEU A 42 -12.78 7.89 -12.99
N SER A 43 -13.56 8.94 -12.74
CA SER A 43 -13.06 10.31 -12.69
C SER A 43 -12.04 10.48 -11.57
N ALA A 44 -12.31 9.90 -10.40
CA ALA A 44 -11.39 9.89 -9.27
C ALA A 44 -10.06 9.22 -9.62
N TYR A 45 -10.11 8.01 -10.19
CA TYR A 45 -8.91 7.29 -10.63
C TYR A 45 -8.14 8.02 -11.73
N LEU A 46 -8.85 8.61 -12.70
CA LEU A 46 -8.24 9.36 -13.78
C LEU A 46 -7.43 10.55 -13.23
N VAL A 47 -8.00 11.31 -12.29
CA VAL A 47 -7.28 12.42 -11.65
C VAL A 47 -6.06 11.92 -10.91
N VAL A 48 -6.18 10.87 -10.09
CA VAL A 48 -5.03 10.33 -9.36
C VAL A 48 -3.95 9.86 -10.31
N LEU A 49 -4.30 9.12 -11.37
CA LEU A 49 -3.33 8.59 -12.31
C LEU A 49 -2.65 9.72 -13.08
N VAL A 50 -3.41 10.68 -13.63
CA VAL A 50 -2.87 11.80 -14.40
C VAL A 50 -1.96 12.67 -13.53
N VAL A 51 -2.39 13.04 -12.33
CA VAL A 51 -1.57 13.85 -11.41
C VAL A 51 -0.29 13.11 -11.03
N THR A 52 -0.41 11.83 -10.67
CA THR A 52 0.76 11.00 -10.31
C THR A 52 1.73 10.86 -11.49
N LEU A 53 1.23 10.66 -12.70
CA LEU A 53 2.05 10.54 -13.90
C LEU A 53 2.74 11.86 -14.26
N LEU A 54 2.04 13.00 -14.19
CA LEU A 54 2.63 14.32 -14.40
C LEU A 54 3.75 14.61 -13.38
N LEU A 55 3.53 14.26 -12.11
CA LEU A 55 4.53 14.39 -11.06
C LEU A 55 5.77 13.52 -11.33
N GLN A 56 5.57 12.26 -11.74
CA GLN A 56 6.68 11.37 -12.09
C GLN A 56 7.47 11.89 -13.30
N VAL A 57 6.79 12.37 -14.35
CA VAL A 57 7.45 13.00 -15.50
C VAL A 57 8.28 14.20 -15.06
N GLY A 58 7.74 15.05 -14.17
CA GLY A 58 8.49 16.17 -13.59
C GLY A 58 9.73 15.76 -12.80
N VAL A 59 9.69 14.64 -12.07
CA VAL A 59 10.89 14.11 -11.38
C VAL A 59 11.92 13.58 -12.38
N VAL A 60 11.48 12.89 -13.42
CA VAL A 60 12.38 12.36 -14.47
C VAL A 60 13.08 13.50 -15.21
N THR A 61 12.40 14.61 -15.49
CA THR A 61 13.05 15.79 -16.09
C THR A 61 14.02 16.47 -15.14
N LEU A 62 13.78 16.44 -13.82
CA LEU A 62 14.75 16.92 -12.83
C LEU A 62 15.98 16.01 -12.73
N MET A 63 15.83 14.69 -12.92
CA MET A 63 16.95 13.75 -12.86
C MET A 63 18.07 14.05 -13.88
N THR A 64 17.75 14.66 -15.01
CA THR A 64 18.72 14.93 -16.09
C THR A 64 19.49 16.25 -15.92
N GLY A 65 19.09 17.13 -14.98
CA GLY A 65 19.69 18.46 -14.85
C GLY A 65 19.80 19.03 -13.43
N ALA A 66 19.16 18.41 -12.43
CA ALA A 66 19.22 18.86 -11.04
C ALA A 66 20.24 18.04 -10.22
N GLY A 67 20.76 18.63 -9.14
CA GLY A 67 21.61 17.93 -8.18
C GLY A 67 20.84 16.84 -7.42
N PHE A 68 21.55 15.81 -6.96
CA PHE A 68 20.98 14.65 -6.26
C PHE A 68 20.00 15.02 -5.14
N ALA A 69 20.32 16.03 -4.32
CA ALA A 69 19.48 16.46 -3.21
C ALA A 69 18.10 16.99 -3.67
N VAL A 70 18.07 17.75 -4.77
CA VAL A 70 16.83 18.31 -5.33
C VAL A 70 15.97 17.19 -5.90
N THR A 71 16.58 16.28 -6.64
CA THR A 71 15.90 15.10 -7.21
C THR A 71 15.34 14.19 -6.11
N ALA A 72 16.10 13.94 -5.04
CA ALA A 72 15.67 13.14 -3.90
C ALA A 72 14.48 13.79 -3.18
N LEU A 73 14.55 15.10 -2.93
CA LEU A 73 13.44 15.85 -2.32
C LEU A 73 12.19 15.81 -3.20
N ALA A 74 12.34 16.01 -4.52
CA ALA A 74 11.23 15.91 -5.46
C ALA A 74 10.60 14.50 -5.43
N GLY A 75 11.42 13.44 -5.41
CA GLY A 75 10.96 12.06 -5.28
C GLY A 75 10.15 11.82 -3.99
N ILE A 76 10.61 12.37 -2.86
CA ILE A 76 9.87 12.30 -1.58
C ILE A 76 8.52 13.00 -1.70
N VAL A 77 8.48 14.21 -2.27
CA VAL A 77 7.23 14.97 -2.46
C VAL A 77 6.26 14.18 -3.34
N VAL A 78 6.72 13.62 -4.46
CA VAL A 78 5.88 12.80 -5.34
C VAL A 78 5.35 11.57 -4.61
N PHE A 79 6.17 10.92 -3.79
CA PHE A 79 5.75 9.78 -3.00
C PHE A 79 4.67 10.14 -1.98
N VAL A 80 4.87 11.24 -1.22
CA VAL A 80 3.88 11.77 -0.26
C VAL A 80 2.56 12.08 -0.96
N VAL A 81 2.61 12.83 -2.07
CA VAL A 81 1.42 13.20 -2.83
C VAL A 81 0.71 11.96 -3.38
N SER A 82 1.46 10.96 -3.85
CA SER A 82 0.89 9.68 -4.32
C SER A 82 0.17 8.93 -3.18
N CYS A 83 0.74 8.92 -1.97
CA CYS A 83 0.06 8.36 -0.80
C CYS A 83 -1.24 9.11 -0.48
N LEU A 84 -1.23 10.44 -0.52
CA LEU A 84 -2.42 11.27 -0.27
C LEU A 84 -3.52 11.06 -1.31
N LEU A 85 -3.16 10.98 -2.58
CA LEU A 85 -4.10 10.70 -3.68
C LEU A 85 -4.71 9.30 -3.55
N ASN A 86 -3.90 8.28 -3.24
CA ASN A 86 -4.40 6.92 -2.98
C ASN A 86 -5.31 6.87 -1.75
N ALA A 87 -5.00 7.64 -0.71
CA ALA A 87 -5.86 7.85 0.45
C ALA A 87 -7.25 8.42 0.05
N GLY A 88 -7.25 9.44 -0.81
CA GLY A 88 -8.48 10.04 -1.33
C GLY A 88 -9.33 9.08 -2.17
N VAL A 89 -8.70 8.27 -3.02
CA VAL A 89 -9.38 7.21 -3.78
C VAL A 89 -10.06 6.20 -2.86
N LEU A 90 -9.40 5.85 -1.76
CA LEU A 90 -9.98 4.94 -0.78
C LEU A 90 -11.20 5.57 -0.07
N ALA A 91 -11.17 6.86 0.23
CA ALA A 91 -12.33 7.59 0.75
C ALA A 91 -13.50 7.62 -0.26
N VAL A 92 -13.21 7.74 -1.56
CA VAL A 92 -14.25 7.60 -2.60
C VAL A 92 -14.88 6.21 -2.56
N PHE A 93 -14.09 5.13 -2.47
CA PHE A 93 -14.66 3.78 -2.36
C PHE A 93 -15.47 3.59 -1.09
N HIS A 94 -15.04 4.18 0.01
CA HIS A 94 -15.81 4.22 1.24
C HIS A 94 -17.16 4.89 1.04
N GLY A 95 -17.20 6.11 0.50
CA GLY A 95 -18.45 6.82 0.21
C GLY A 95 -19.34 6.08 -0.79
N VAL A 96 -18.77 5.46 -1.81
CA VAL A 96 -19.50 4.63 -2.79
C VAL A 96 -20.14 3.40 -2.11
N ALA A 97 -19.38 2.70 -1.27
CA ALA A 97 -19.89 1.54 -0.52
C ALA A 97 -20.97 1.92 0.50
N GLU A 98 -20.92 3.14 1.05
CA GLU A 98 -21.96 3.72 1.92
C GLU A 98 -23.12 4.39 1.16
N ARG A 99 -23.19 4.22 -0.17
CA ARG A 99 -24.22 4.81 -1.05
C ARG A 99 -24.28 6.34 -1.01
N ARG A 100 -23.16 6.99 -0.70
CA ARG A 100 -22.97 8.44 -0.72
C ARG A 100 -21.77 8.80 -1.62
N PRO A 101 -21.81 8.46 -2.92
CA PRO A 101 -20.68 8.67 -3.81
C PRO A 101 -20.42 10.17 -4.00
N ARG A 102 -19.21 10.64 -3.67
CA ARG A 102 -18.80 12.03 -3.88
C ARG A 102 -17.41 12.08 -4.48
N PHE A 103 -17.30 12.75 -5.63
CA PHE A 103 -16.00 12.96 -6.28
C PHE A 103 -15.06 13.83 -5.44
N SER A 104 -15.60 14.76 -4.65
CA SER A 104 -14.84 15.60 -3.73
C SER A 104 -13.99 14.81 -2.72
N ASP A 105 -14.37 13.56 -2.44
CA ASP A 105 -13.67 12.72 -1.47
C ASP A 105 -12.27 12.32 -1.94
N VAL A 106 -11.94 12.47 -3.24
CA VAL A 106 -10.57 12.34 -3.76
C VAL A 106 -9.62 13.32 -3.07
N VAL A 107 -10.11 14.50 -2.71
CA VAL A 107 -9.29 15.54 -2.07
C VAL A 107 -9.23 15.34 -0.54
N SER A 108 -10.04 14.44 0.03
CA SER A 108 -10.05 14.17 1.47
C SER A 108 -8.70 13.68 2.01
N GLY A 109 -7.88 13.08 1.14
CA GLY A 109 -6.50 12.72 1.44
C GLY A 109 -5.63 13.93 1.84
N PHE A 110 -5.95 15.12 1.36
CA PHE A 110 -5.22 16.36 1.64
C PHE A 110 -5.70 17.11 2.89
N ASN A 111 -6.61 16.53 3.67
CA ASN A 111 -6.98 17.11 4.96
C ASN A 111 -5.76 17.18 5.90
N GLY A 112 -5.64 18.24 6.70
CA GLY A 112 -4.50 18.47 7.59
C GLY A 112 -4.21 17.29 8.53
N HIS A 113 -5.27 16.63 9.04
CA HIS A 113 -5.13 15.40 9.83
C HIS A 113 -4.45 14.27 9.02
N THR A 114 -4.91 14.02 7.81
CA THR A 114 -4.40 12.94 6.94
C THR A 114 -2.98 13.22 6.49
N VAL A 115 -2.70 14.46 6.05
CA VAL A 115 -1.36 14.90 5.63
C VAL A 115 -0.36 14.70 6.76
N LEU A 116 -0.68 15.20 7.96
CA LEU A 116 0.20 15.07 9.13
C LEU A 116 0.52 13.61 9.44
N HIS A 117 -0.50 12.76 9.49
CA HIS A 117 -0.32 11.36 9.87
C HIS A 117 0.32 10.50 8.78
N ILE A 118 0.10 10.80 7.49
CA ILE A 118 0.81 10.12 6.39
C ILE A 118 2.28 10.52 6.37
N VAL A 119 2.62 11.80 6.56
CA VAL A 119 4.03 12.22 6.66
C VAL A 119 4.70 11.56 7.86
N LEU A 120 4.04 11.54 9.02
CA LEU A 120 4.58 10.89 10.20
C LEU A 120 4.71 9.37 10.02
N MET A 121 3.75 8.72 9.34
CA MET A 121 3.82 7.30 8.97
C MET A 121 5.08 7.04 8.12
N LEU A 122 5.33 7.87 7.11
CA LEU A 122 6.47 7.72 6.22
C LEU A 122 7.80 7.84 6.98
N VAL A 123 7.91 8.82 7.87
CA VAL A 123 9.08 8.95 8.75
C VAL A 123 9.26 7.69 9.60
N MET A 124 8.19 7.18 10.21
CA MET A 124 8.26 5.98 11.05
C MET A 124 8.59 4.72 10.26
N MET A 125 8.05 4.58 9.05
CA MET A 125 8.38 3.46 8.16
C MET A 125 9.84 3.50 7.72
N ILE A 126 10.40 4.68 7.43
CA ILE A 126 11.83 4.84 7.10
C ILE A 126 12.69 4.48 8.32
N LEU A 127 12.36 5.01 9.51
CA LEU A 127 13.09 4.69 10.74
C LEU A 127 13.03 3.19 11.05
N MET A 128 11.88 2.55 10.88
CA MET A 128 11.72 1.11 11.05
C MET A 128 12.52 0.32 10.02
N ALA A 129 12.50 0.72 8.75
CA ALA A 129 13.28 0.07 7.70
C ALA A 129 14.79 0.18 7.98
N VAL A 130 15.27 1.35 8.42
CA VAL A 130 16.66 1.55 8.85
C VAL A 130 17.00 0.70 10.07
N ALA A 131 16.12 0.61 11.06
CA ALA A 131 16.33 -0.23 12.25
C ALA A 131 16.41 -1.72 11.88
N VAL A 132 15.50 -2.21 11.04
CA VAL A 132 15.52 -3.60 10.54
C VAL A 132 16.77 -3.86 9.72
N ALA A 133 17.14 -2.94 8.82
CA ALA A 133 18.38 -3.05 8.04
C ALA A 133 19.61 -3.07 8.95
N GLY A 134 19.64 -2.25 10.00
CA GLY A 134 20.70 -2.24 11.01
C GLY A 134 20.79 -3.54 11.80
N ILE A 135 19.66 -4.12 12.21
CA ILE A 135 19.61 -5.43 12.88
C ILE A 135 20.10 -6.53 11.94
N VAL A 136 19.63 -6.54 10.69
CA VAL A 136 20.08 -7.50 9.67
C VAL A 136 21.59 -7.36 9.50
N TYR A 137 22.11 -6.13 9.32
CA TYR A 137 23.53 -5.85 9.21
C TYR A 137 24.31 -6.41 10.40
N LEU A 138 23.90 -6.11 11.63
CA LEU A 138 24.56 -6.59 12.85
C LEU A 138 24.52 -8.13 12.97
N VAL A 139 23.38 -8.76 12.66
CA VAL A 139 23.25 -10.23 12.67
C VAL A 139 24.16 -10.83 11.60
N THR A 140 24.20 -10.25 10.42
CA THR A 140 25.07 -10.70 9.32
C THR A 140 26.53 -10.43 9.62
N ASP A 141 26.90 -9.39 10.36
CA ASP A 141 28.30 -9.07 10.70
C ASP A 141 28.82 -9.96 11.85
N VAL A 142 27.97 -10.24 12.85
CA VAL A 142 28.29 -11.13 13.98
C VAL A 142 28.31 -12.61 13.58
N SER A 143 27.49 -13.00 12.60
CA SER A 143 27.63 -14.32 11.97
C SER A 143 28.63 -14.19 10.81
N ALA A 144 29.84 -14.74 10.95
CA ALA A 144 30.93 -14.69 9.95
C ALA A 144 30.58 -15.17 8.52
N VAL A 145 29.32 -15.45 8.23
CA VAL A 145 28.72 -15.83 6.95
C VAL A 145 28.60 -14.64 5.98
N SER A 146 28.55 -13.38 6.42
CA SER A 146 28.31 -12.25 5.49
C SER A 146 29.55 -11.57 4.92
N GLY A 147 30.67 -11.56 5.64
CA GLY A 147 31.92 -11.02 5.10
C GLY A 147 32.37 -11.75 3.83
N GLN A 148 32.07 -13.05 3.74
CA GLN A 148 32.39 -13.92 2.60
C GLN A 148 31.25 -14.10 1.57
N ALA A 149 30.00 -13.76 1.89
CA ALA A 149 28.86 -13.93 0.96
C ALA A 149 28.24 -12.62 0.45
N PHE A 150 28.36 -11.51 1.20
CA PHE A 150 27.65 -10.25 0.91
C PHE A 150 28.49 -8.96 1.12
N GLY A 151 29.70 -9.05 1.67
CA GLY A 151 30.65 -7.93 1.74
C GLY A 151 31.50 -7.76 0.47
N PRO A 152 32.21 -6.63 0.27
CA PRO A 152 33.08 -6.41 -0.89
C PRO A 152 34.10 -7.55 -1.10
N ALA A 153 34.69 -8.04 0.00
CA ALA A 153 35.63 -9.16 0.01
C ALA A 153 34.98 -10.53 -0.26
N GLY A 154 33.70 -10.70 0.07
CA GLY A 154 32.92 -11.90 -0.24
C GLY A 154 32.44 -11.95 -1.69
N PHE A 155 32.10 -10.78 -2.22
CA PHE A 155 31.79 -10.58 -3.63
C PHE A 155 33.03 -10.79 -4.52
N GLU A 156 34.19 -10.31 -4.07
CA GLU A 156 35.51 -10.57 -4.67
C GLU A 156 35.89 -12.06 -4.57
N HIS A 157 35.68 -12.71 -3.42
CA HIS A 157 35.90 -14.15 -3.25
C HIS A 157 34.95 -15.02 -4.10
N TRP A 158 33.71 -14.59 -4.36
CA TRP A 158 32.78 -15.25 -5.29
C TRP A 158 33.18 -15.07 -6.77
N MET A 159 33.81 -13.94 -7.11
CA MET A 159 34.36 -13.70 -8.45
C MET A 159 35.69 -14.43 -8.68
N ASP A 160 36.54 -14.52 -7.64
CA ASP A 160 37.87 -15.13 -7.70
C ASP A 160 37.87 -16.64 -7.42
N GLY A 161 36.88 -17.15 -6.66
CA GLY A 161 36.76 -18.55 -6.22
C GLY A 161 36.35 -19.57 -7.29
N GLY A 162 36.46 -19.24 -8.58
CA GLY A 162 36.26 -20.19 -9.69
C GLY A 162 34.82 -20.31 -10.23
N LEU A 163 33.88 -19.47 -9.79
CA LEU A 163 32.50 -19.47 -10.29
C LEU A 163 32.23 -18.47 -11.43
N GLY A 164 33.16 -17.55 -11.72
CA GLY A 164 33.15 -16.68 -12.91
C GLY A 164 32.11 -15.55 -12.91
N ALA A 165 32.35 -14.51 -13.72
CA ALA A 165 31.53 -13.29 -13.84
C ALA A 165 30.03 -13.54 -14.12
N ARG A 166 29.69 -14.67 -14.75
CA ARG A 166 28.30 -15.08 -15.05
C ARG A 166 27.52 -15.48 -13.78
N ASN A 167 28.16 -16.10 -12.80
CA ASN A 167 27.50 -16.51 -11.56
C ASN A 167 27.50 -15.40 -10.50
N GLY A 168 28.50 -14.51 -10.52
CA GLY A 168 28.49 -13.27 -9.72
C GLY A 168 27.32 -12.35 -10.07
N GLY A 169 27.00 -12.21 -11.37
CA GLY A 169 25.79 -11.51 -11.83
C GLY A 169 24.48 -12.19 -11.40
N MET A 170 24.44 -13.53 -11.35
CA MET A 170 23.28 -14.27 -10.84
C MET A 170 23.10 -14.11 -9.32
N ALA A 171 24.19 -14.09 -8.54
CA ALA A 171 24.14 -13.87 -7.09
C ALA A 171 23.65 -12.46 -6.75
N LEU A 172 24.13 -11.44 -7.48
CA LEU A 172 23.64 -10.06 -7.37
C LEU A 172 22.15 -9.98 -7.72
N GLY A 173 21.75 -10.61 -8.82
CA GLY A 173 20.34 -10.69 -9.23
C GLY A 173 19.46 -11.36 -8.16
N LEU A 174 19.90 -12.46 -7.58
CA LEU A 174 19.17 -13.14 -6.50
C LEU A 174 19.07 -12.28 -5.24
N SER A 175 20.14 -11.58 -4.86
CA SER A 175 20.13 -10.68 -3.69
C SER A 175 19.14 -9.52 -3.86
N ILE A 176 19.03 -8.96 -5.07
CA ILE A 176 18.05 -7.91 -5.40
C ILE A 176 16.63 -8.47 -5.31
N ILE A 177 16.38 -9.66 -5.87
CA ILE A 177 15.06 -10.31 -5.81
C ILE A 177 14.66 -10.58 -4.35
N VAL A 178 15.56 -11.12 -3.54
CA VAL A 178 15.31 -11.36 -2.11
C VAL A 178 15.04 -10.05 -1.38
N GLY A 179 15.83 -9.00 -1.64
CA GLY A 179 15.61 -7.67 -1.06
C GLY A 179 14.23 -7.09 -1.42
N LEU A 180 13.81 -7.22 -2.69
CA LEU A 180 12.49 -6.79 -3.14
C LEU A 180 11.35 -7.59 -2.48
N ILE A 181 11.52 -8.90 -2.32
CA ILE A 181 10.56 -9.76 -1.59
C ILE A 181 10.44 -9.30 -0.14
N LEU A 182 11.57 -9.08 0.55
CA LEU A 182 11.58 -8.62 1.94
C LEU A 182 10.93 -7.24 2.09
N LEU A 183 11.22 -6.32 1.17
CA LEU A 183 10.59 -5.00 1.15
C LEU A 183 9.08 -5.11 0.91
N GLY A 184 8.65 -5.98 0.00
CA GLY A 184 7.24 -6.24 -0.28
C GLY A 184 6.52 -6.84 0.93
N LEU A 185 7.14 -7.81 1.61
CA LEU A 185 6.61 -8.39 2.85
C LEU A 185 6.53 -7.34 3.97
N PHE A 186 7.55 -6.50 4.10
CA PHE A 186 7.56 -5.39 5.05
C PHE A 186 6.42 -4.41 4.76
N ALA A 187 6.24 -3.99 3.49
CA ALA A 187 5.15 -3.12 3.08
C ALA A 187 3.77 -3.74 3.33
N ALA A 188 3.62 -5.05 3.16
CA ALA A 188 2.37 -5.77 3.42
C ALA A 188 1.94 -5.68 4.90
N LEU A 189 2.90 -5.64 5.85
CA LEU A 189 2.61 -5.45 7.28
C LEU A 189 1.93 -4.10 7.58
N PHE A 190 2.18 -3.10 6.73
CA PHE A 190 1.65 -1.74 6.88
C PHE A 190 0.58 -1.38 5.83
N SER A 191 0.07 -2.39 5.10
CA SER A 191 -0.93 -2.18 4.04
C SER A 191 -2.21 -1.51 4.52
N PHE A 192 -2.59 -1.64 5.79
CA PHE A 192 -3.81 -1.06 6.35
C PHE A 192 -3.63 0.32 6.99
N VAL A 193 -2.40 0.85 7.10
CA VAL A 193 -2.14 2.10 7.82
C VAL A 193 -2.87 3.29 7.18
N ILE A 194 -2.74 3.46 5.86
CA ILE A 194 -3.40 4.56 5.13
C ILE A 194 -4.94 4.48 5.27
N PRO A 195 -5.60 3.32 5.04
CA PRO A 195 -7.01 3.15 5.35
C PRO A 195 -7.43 3.55 6.76
N LEU A 196 -6.67 3.13 7.78
CA LEU A 196 -6.98 3.43 9.17
C LEU A 196 -6.82 4.92 9.51
N ILE A 197 -5.87 5.60 8.87
CA ILE A 197 -5.69 7.06 9.02
C ILE A 197 -6.86 7.83 8.39
N VAL A 198 -7.31 7.42 7.20
CA VAL A 198 -8.30 8.18 6.42
C VAL A 198 -9.74 7.85 6.79
N ILE A 199 -10.08 6.57 6.90
CA ILE A 199 -11.45 6.12 7.15
C ILE A 199 -11.72 6.10 8.65
N ALA A 200 -10.90 5.39 9.43
CA ALA A 200 -11.06 5.28 10.88
C ALA A 200 -10.56 6.52 11.64
N ARG A 201 -9.97 7.51 10.95
CA ARG A 201 -9.39 8.73 11.54
C ARG A 201 -8.44 8.46 12.71
N GLN A 202 -7.69 7.35 12.64
CA GLN A 202 -6.74 6.99 13.67
C GLN A 202 -5.44 7.79 13.55
N GLY A 203 -4.85 8.13 14.68
CA GLY A 203 -3.48 8.66 14.71
C GLY A 203 -2.45 7.60 14.29
N VAL A 204 -1.31 8.04 13.77
CA VAL A 204 -0.30 7.18 13.13
C VAL A 204 0.14 5.99 13.99
N MET A 205 0.38 6.20 15.28
CA MET A 205 0.87 5.15 16.18
C MET A 205 -0.16 4.03 16.34
N ARG A 206 -1.42 4.42 16.54
CA ARG A 206 -2.53 3.48 16.64
C ARG A 206 -2.77 2.78 15.30
N ALA A 207 -2.73 3.52 14.20
CA ALA A 207 -2.89 2.98 12.85
C ALA A 207 -1.80 1.97 12.49
N MET A 208 -0.52 2.25 12.81
CA MET A 208 0.59 1.31 12.58
C MET A 208 0.47 0.04 13.43
N ALA A 209 0.17 0.17 14.72
CA ALA A 209 -0.02 -0.98 15.60
C ALA A 209 -1.22 -1.85 15.18
N ASN A 210 -2.34 -1.21 14.84
CA ASN A 210 -3.55 -1.88 14.37
C ASN A 210 -3.34 -2.52 13.00
N SER A 211 -2.63 -1.85 12.07
CA SER A 211 -2.26 -2.42 10.78
C SER A 211 -1.39 -3.65 10.95
N LEU A 212 -0.34 -3.58 11.78
CA LEU A 212 0.54 -4.73 12.00
C LEU A 212 -0.24 -5.92 12.57
N ARG A 213 -1.08 -5.68 13.58
CA ARG A 213 -1.92 -6.72 14.19
C ARG A 213 -2.95 -7.28 13.20
N ALA A 214 -3.57 -6.42 12.39
CA ALA A 214 -4.51 -6.82 11.36
C ALA A 214 -3.84 -7.63 10.24
N SER A 215 -2.66 -7.21 9.78
CA SER A 215 -1.87 -7.88 8.76
C SER A 215 -1.38 -9.25 9.23
N ILE A 216 -0.92 -9.38 10.48
CA ILE A 216 -0.55 -10.70 11.03
C ILE A 216 -1.77 -11.61 11.13
N ARG A 217 -2.90 -11.11 11.66
CA ARG A 217 -4.13 -11.89 11.82
C ARG A 217 -4.73 -12.33 10.48
N ASN A 218 -4.55 -11.54 9.44
CA ASN A 218 -5.12 -11.75 8.11
C ASN A 218 -4.07 -12.04 7.05
N VAL A 219 -2.86 -12.50 7.43
CA VAL A 219 -1.73 -12.63 6.51
C VAL A 219 -2.04 -13.54 5.32
N LEU A 220 -2.78 -14.64 5.56
CA LEU A 220 -3.19 -15.55 4.50
C LEU A 220 -4.17 -14.89 3.53
N VAL A 221 -5.12 -14.10 4.04
CA VAL A 221 -6.10 -13.38 3.20
C VAL A 221 -5.40 -12.28 2.39
N LEU A 222 -4.47 -11.56 3.01
CA LEU A 222 -3.68 -10.52 2.35
C LEU A 222 -2.76 -11.12 1.26
N LEU A 223 -2.10 -12.23 1.54
CA LEU A 223 -1.28 -12.95 0.55
C LEU A 223 -2.13 -13.49 -0.58
N PHE A 224 -3.27 -14.12 -0.27
CA PHE A 224 -4.20 -14.62 -1.27
C PHE A 224 -4.69 -13.48 -2.17
N PHE A 225 -5.12 -12.36 -1.58
CA PHE A 225 -5.53 -11.18 -2.32
C PHE A 225 -4.39 -10.64 -3.21
N GLY A 226 -3.19 -10.46 -2.64
CA GLY A 226 -2.03 -9.92 -3.35
C GLY A 226 -1.59 -10.78 -4.53
N ILE A 227 -1.51 -12.10 -4.34
CA ILE A 227 -1.17 -13.06 -5.40
C ILE A 227 -2.21 -13.01 -6.50
N ASN A 228 -3.50 -13.06 -6.15
CA ASN A 228 -4.56 -12.98 -7.16
C ASN A 228 -4.53 -11.64 -7.90
N ALA A 229 -4.36 -10.52 -7.20
CA ALA A 229 -4.26 -9.21 -7.83
C ALA A 229 -3.09 -9.14 -8.83
N ILE A 230 -1.92 -9.69 -8.49
CA ILE A 230 -0.77 -9.77 -9.40
C ILE A 230 -1.09 -10.65 -10.60
N VAL A 231 -1.66 -11.85 -10.37
CA VAL A 231 -2.02 -12.78 -11.45
C VAL A 231 -3.03 -12.15 -12.40
N PHE A 232 -4.08 -11.49 -11.89
CA PHE A 232 -5.05 -10.79 -12.73
C PHE A 232 -4.40 -9.65 -13.52
N MET A 233 -3.59 -8.82 -12.87
CA MET A 233 -2.85 -7.77 -13.57
C MET A 233 -2.01 -8.37 -14.71
N GLN A 234 -1.26 -9.45 -14.46
CA GLN A 234 -0.48 -10.10 -15.52
C GLN A 234 -1.36 -10.65 -16.64
N LEU A 235 -2.45 -11.37 -16.32
CA LEU A 235 -3.38 -11.92 -17.31
C LEU A 235 -4.02 -10.84 -18.19
N LEU A 236 -4.15 -9.61 -17.69
CA LEU A 236 -4.72 -8.49 -18.43
C LEU A 236 -3.67 -7.71 -19.23
N PHE A 237 -2.50 -7.49 -18.64
CA PHE A 237 -1.43 -6.74 -19.28
C PHE A 237 -0.70 -7.58 -20.34
N ILE A 238 -0.59 -8.90 -20.19
CA ILE A 238 0.06 -9.77 -21.20
C ILE A 238 -0.62 -9.63 -22.58
N PRO A 239 -1.95 -9.78 -22.72
CA PRO A 239 -2.63 -9.55 -24.00
C PRO A 239 -2.48 -8.11 -24.49
N VAL A 240 -2.54 -7.11 -23.60
CA VAL A 240 -2.38 -5.69 -23.98
C VAL A 240 -0.99 -5.43 -24.55
N PHE A 241 0.06 -5.97 -23.94
CA PHE A 241 1.42 -5.89 -24.45
C PHE A 241 1.60 -6.71 -25.73
N ALA A 242 0.98 -7.89 -25.85
CA ALA A 242 1.05 -8.71 -27.06
C ALA A 242 0.36 -8.02 -28.26
N ILE A 243 -0.84 -7.46 -28.06
CA ILE A 243 -1.56 -6.66 -29.06
C ILE A 243 -0.76 -5.40 -29.39
N GLY A 244 -0.21 -4.72 -28.39
CA GLY A 244 0.64 -3.55 -28.57
C GLY A 244 1.87 -3.86 -29.41
N ALA A 245 2.58 -4.95 -29.09
CA ALA A 245 3.74 -5.42 -29.85
C ALA A 245 3.37 -5.81 -31.29
N ALA A 246 2.23 -6.48 -31.49
CA ALA A 246 1.73 -6.84 -32.82
C ALA A 246 1.28 -5.62 -33.65
N SER A 247 0.84 -4.54 -33.01
CA SER A 247 0.37 -3.33 -33.68
C SER A 247 1.49 -2.46 -34.27
N THR A 248 2.76 -2.73 -33.96
CA THR A 248 3.95 -1.90 -34.29
C THR A 248 3.89 -0.44 -33.85
N SER A 249 2.82 -0.02 -33.18
CA SER A 249 2.57 1.35 -32.75
C SER A 249 2.70 1.48 -31.24
N MET A 250 3.77 2.13 -30.80
CA MET A 250 3.99 2.48 -29.39
C MET A 250 2.82 3.31 -28.82
N ILE A 251 2.15 4.10 -29.68
CA ILE A 251 1.00 4.92 -29.29
C ILE A 251 -0.20 4.04 -28.99
N VAL A 252 -0.53 3.07 -29.85
CA VAL A 252 -1.66 2.15 -29.63
C VAL A 252 -1.42 1.31 -28.37
N MET A 253 -0.21 0.79 -28.18
CA MET A 253 0.18 0.09 -26.96
C MET A 253 0.02 0.97 -25.72
N GLY A 254 0.53 2.21 -25.77
CA GLY A 254 0.45 3.15 -24.66
C GLY A 254 -1.00 3.48 -24.27
N VAL A 255 -1.87 3.73 -25.26
CA VAL A 255 -3.30 4.02 -25.02
C VAL A 255 -4.03 2.82 -24.43
N LEU A 256 -3.81 1.61 -24.97
CA LEU A 256 -4.42 0.39 -24.44
C LEU A 256 -3.95 0.09 -23.01
N ALA A 257 -2.64 0.22 -22.74
CA ALA A 257 -2.08 0.06 -21.41
C ALA A 257 -2.65 1.10 -20.44
N PHE A 258 -2.79 2.35 -20.87
CA PHE A 258 -3.36 3.43 -20.06
C PHE A 258 -4.84 3.16 -19.69
N ILE A 259 -5.68 2.84 -20.68
CA ILE A 259 -7.11 2.53 -20.44
C ILE A 259 -7.24 1.31 -19.52
N THR A 260 -6.48 0.25 -19.80
CA THR A 260 -6.49 -0.98 -18.99
C THR A 260 -6.07 -0.68 -17.54
N SER A 261 -5.01 0.12 -17.35
CA SER A 261 -4.53 0.53 -16.03
C SER A 261 -5.58 1.28 -15.23
N ILE A 262 -6.32 2.20 -15.85
CA ILE A 262 -7.36 2.98 -15.18
C ILE A 262 -8.51 2.07 -14.74
N VAL A 263 -9.06 1.29 -15.68
CA VAL A 263 -10.25 0.46 -15.42
C VAL A 263 -9.93 -0.60 -14.38
N TRP A 264 -8.82 -1.31 -14.53
CA TRP A 264 -8.44 -2.37 -13.61
C TRP A 264 -7.86 -1.88 -12.30
N GLY A 265 -7.16 -0.75 -12.31
CA GLY A 265 -6.77 -0.05 -11.09
C GLY A 265 -8.00 0.27 -10.23
N ALA A 266 -9.07 0.80 -10.84
CA ALA A 266 -10.32 1.07 -10.16
C ALA A 266 -10.98 -0.20 -9.61
N VAL A 267 -11.06 -1.27 -10.41
CA VAL A 267 -11.62 -2.55 -9.95
C VAL A 267 -10.80 -3.12 -8.78
N LEU A 268 -9.47 -3.11 -8.85
CA LEU A 268 -8.61 -3.64 -7.79
C LEU A 268 -8.66 -2.79 -6.51
N GLY A 269 -8.75 -1.46 -6.64
CA GLY A 269 -8.90 -0.58 -5.49
C GLY A 269 -10.24 -0.80 -4.76
N GLY A 270 -11.33 -0.96 -5.51
CA GLY A 270 -12.65 -1.26 -4.94
C GLY A 270 -12.67 -2.64 -4.29
N ALA A 271 -12.04 -3.61 -4.94
CA ALA A 271 -11.85 -4.97 -4.43
C ALA A 271 -11.07 -5.00 -3.12
N TYR A 272 -9.97 -4.25 -3.04
CA TYR A 272 -9.18 -4.09 -1.83
C TYR A 272 -10.02 -3.49 -0.71
N TYR A 273 -10.73 -2.39 -0.99
CA TYR A 273 -11.59 -1.75 0.00
C TYR A 273 -12.67 -2.70 0.53
N LEU A 274 -13.41 -3.37 -0.35
CA LEU A 274 -14.50 -4.28 0.03
C LEU A 274 -13.98 -5.48 0.84
N SER A 275 -12.85 -6.07 0.44
CA SER A 275 -12.26 -7.24 1.11
C SER A 275 -11.83 -6.96 2.54
N PHE A 276 -11.44 -5.72 2.84
CA PHE A 276 -10.90 -5.35 4.15
C PHE A 276 -11.73 -4.30 4.89
N ARG A 277 -12.93 -3.98 4.38
CA ARG A 277 -13.83 -2.96 4.92
C ARG A 277 -14.04 -3.10 6.43
N ASP A 278 -14.24 -4.33 6.92
CA ASP A 278 -14.51 -4.60 8.33
C ASP A 278 -13.31 -4.31 9.26
N ILE A 279 -12.10 -4.27 8.71
CA ILE A 279 -10.90 -3.84 9.42
C ILE A 279 -10.91 -2.30 9.59
N PHE A 280 -11.47 -1.58 8.62
CA PHE A 280 -11.42 -0.11 8.54
C PHE A 280 -12.53 0.61 9.31
N LEU A 281 -13.68 -0.02 9.53
CA LEU A 281 -14.86 0.65 10.10
C LEU A 281 -14.89 0.72 11.64
N GLU A 282 -13.80 0.37 12.31
CA GLU A 282 -13.67 0.31 13.77
C GLU A 282 -14.66 -0.69 14.44
N ALA A 283 -14.13 -1.48 15.37
CA ALA A 283 -14.97 -2.22 16.29
C ALA A 283 -15.55 -1.22 17.29
N VAL A 284 -16.73 -0.67 16.98
CA VAL A 284 -17.56 -0.01 18.01
C VAL A 284 -17.63 -0.99 19.17
N SER A 285 -17.07 -0.60 20.31
CA SER A 285 -17.15 -1.40 21.52
C SER A 285 -18.65 -1.64 21.83
N PRO A 286 -19.05 -2.83 22.30
CA PRO A 286 -20.44 -3.09 22.66
C PRO A 286 -21.01 -2.02 23.62
N GLU A 287 -20.16 -1.40 24.43
CA GLU A 287 -20.51 -0.31 25.36
C GLU A 287 -20.98 0.97 24.65
N THR A 288 -20.40 1.34 23.51
CA THR A 288 -20.82 2.56 22.78
C THR A 288 -22.16 2.37 22.08
N ARG A 289 -22.46 1.14 21.60
CA ARG A 289 -23.80 0.81 21.09
C ARG A 289 -24.86 0.81 22.18
N ALA A 290 -24.51 0.34 23.39
CA ALA A 290 -25.44 0.33 24.53
C ALA A 290 -25.79 1.74 25.02
N MET A 291 -24.91 2.74 24.82
CA MET A 291 -25.19 4.14 25.18
C MET A 291 -26.06 4.86 24.14
N ASP A 292 -25.92 4.54 22.84
CA ASP A 292 -26.79 5.09 21.78
C ASP A 292 -28.20 4.46 21.77
N GLU A 293 -28.36 3.27 22.37
CA GLU A 293 -29.65 2.58 22.50
C GLU A 293 -30.39 2.89 23.82
N GLN A 294 -29.84 3.74 24.69
CA GLN A 294 -30.59 4.23 25.86
C GLN A 294 -31.67 5.22 25.41
N PRO A 295 -32.97 4.91 25.60
CA PRO A 295 -34.01 5.90 25.34
C PRO A 295 -33.79 7.09 26.27
N LEU A 296 -33.86 8.30 25.72
CA LEU A 296 -33.87 9.52 26.51
C LEU A 296 -34.93 9.38 27.63
N PRO A 297 -34.58 9.65 28.90
CA PRO A 297 -35.58 9.65 29.96
C PRO A 297 -36.67 10.67 29.61
N ALA A 298 -37.92 10.20 29.68
CA ALA A 298 -39.12 11.00 29.43
C ALA A 298 -39.25 12.17 30.41
#